data_AF-A0A257NVF2-F1
#
_entry.id   AF-A0A257NVF2-F1
#
_cell.length_a   1.000
_cell.length_b   1.000
_cell.length_c   1.000
_cell.angle_alpha   90.00
_cell.angle_beta   90.00
_cell.angle_gamma   90.00
#
_symmetry.space_group_name_H-M   'P 1'
#
loop_
_entity.id
_entity.type
_entity.pdbx_description
1 polymer ?
#
loop_
_entity_poly.entity_id
_entity_poly.type
_entity_poly.pdbx_seq_one_letter_code
_entity_poly.pdbx_strand_id
1 'polypeptide(L)'
;MSAVVNCSVSGNWFGSVSYFQTGVWLVGASARHSITGNTFYQPYRAILGDANTGLYSNVISGNSIHLANQEAIYLQAGANQNNIVGNTIRQSALHAIRVRGSKNVISSNVLSDNGSGTNNTYSDIFLDDDGSTFSTYNVVIGNNCQAAGANKVAYHVRENAAGDDYNLIIGNICKDGATAQISVQGANSVRGTNIPASG
;
A
#
# COMPACT_ATOMS: atom_id res chain seq x y z
N MET A 1 -23.50 5.90 9.46
CA MET A 1 -23.62 5.79 7.99
C MET A 1 -23.89 4.34 7.64
N SER A 2 -24.77 4.07 6.66
CA SER A 2 -25.05 2.71 6.20
C SER A 2 -23.79 2.11 5.54
N ALA A 3 -23.51 0.84 5.81
CA ALA A 3 -22.40 0.13 5.17
C ALA A 3 -22.74 -0.11 3.69
N VAL A 4 -21.86 0.32 2.79
CA VAL A 4 -21.86 -0.19 1.42
C VAL A 4 -21.10 -1.50 1.46
N VAL A 5 -21.63 -2.56 0.85
CA VAL A 5 -20.99 -3.87 0.82
C VAL A 5 -21.19 -4.51 -0.56
N ASN A 6 -20.27 -5.39 -0.94
CA ASN A 6 -20.40 -6.24 -2.14
C ASN A 6 -20.50 -5.45 -3.47
N CYS A 7 -19.83 -4.30 -3.58
CA CYS A 7 -19.73 -3.58 -4.86
C CYS A 7 -18.46 -3.97 -5.63
N SER A 8 -18.55 -3.96 -6.96
CA SER A 8 -17.39 -4.10 -7.84
C SER A 8 -17.18 -2.83 -8.65
N VAL A 9 -15.92 -2.39 -8.71
CA VAL A 9 -15.43 -1.35 -9.62
C VAL A 9 -14.36 -2.01 -10.47
N SER A 10 -14.65 -2.27 -11.74
CA SER A 10 -13.72 -3.02 -12.58
C SER A 10 -13.59 -2.52 -14.01
N GLY A 11 -12.38 -2.63 -14.56
CA GLY A 11 -12.08 -2.32 -15.97
C GLY A 11 -12.21 -0.84 -16.35
N ASN A 12 -12.19 0.08 -15.38
CA ASN A 12 -12.41 1.51 -15.64
C ASN A 12 -11.09 2.26 -15.85
N TRP A 13 -11.16 3.38 -16.57
CA TRP A 13 -10.09 4.37 -16.66
C TRP A 13 -10.48 5.63 -15.89
N PHE A 14 -9.71 5.97 -14.85
CA PHE A 14 -9.81 7.19 -14.08
C PHE A 14 -8.58 8.05 -14.34
N GLY A 15 -8.71 9.12 -15.11
CA GLY A 15 -7.57 9.96 -15.45
C GLY A 15 -7.95 11.38 -15.78
N SER A 16 -7.00 12.29 -15.56
CA SER A 16 -7.11 13.71 -15.86
C SER A 16 -5.73 14.25 -16.21
N VAL A 17 -5.68 15.41 -16.89
CA VAL A 17 -4.43 16.14 -17.18
C VAL A 17 -3.87 16.89 -15.96
N SER A 18 -4.71 17.05 -14.95
CA SER A 18 -4.39 17.60 -13.63
C SER A 18 -4.82 16.61 -12.56
N TYR A 19 -4.25 16.70 -11.36
CA TYR A 19 -4.65 15.81 -10.27
C TYR A 19 -6.16 15.85 -10.02
N PHE A 20 -6.82 14.70 -10.15
CA PHE A 20 -8.19 14.54 -9.67
C PHE A 20 -8.18 14.10 -8.20
N GLN A 21 -9.35 14.08 -7.56
CA GLN A 21 -9.49 13.64 -6.16
C GLN A 21 -9.24 12.12 -6.01
N THR A 22 -9.95 11.48 -5.07
CA THR A 22 -9.90 10.03 -4.91
C THR A 22 -10.64 9.32 -6.05
N GLY A 23 -10.03 8.28 -6.62
CA GLY A 23 -10.69 7.45 -7.64
C GLY A 23 -11.79 6.58 -7.07
N VAL A 24 -11.44 5.70 -6.13
CA VAL A 24 -12.40 4.88 -5.38
C VAL A 24 -12.26 5.15 -3.88
N TRP A 25 -13.37 5.54 -3.26
CA TRP A 25 -13.44 5.79 -1.82
C TRP A 25 -14.32 4.73 -1.15
N LEU A 26 -13.70 3.91 -0.30
CA LEU A 26 -14.35 2.93 0.56
C LEU A 26 -14.77 3.61 1.86
N VAL A 27 -16.00 4.15 1.86
CA VAL A 27 -16.55 4.97 2.95
C VAL A 27 -17.20 4.12 4.05
N GLY A 28 -17.00 4.50 5.30
CA GLY A 28 -17.65 3.85 6.45
C GLY A 28 -17.26 2.38 6.61
N ALA A 29 -18.21 1.53 7.02
CA ALA A 29 -18.00 0.09 7.20
C ALA A 29 -18.01 -0.68 5.86
N SER A 30 -17.20 -0.22 4.91
CA SER A 30 -17.09 -0.76 3.55
C SER A 30 -16.43 -2.13 3.56
N ALA A 31 -17.17 -3.16 3.15
CA ALA A 31 -16.68 -4.54 3.19
C ALA A 31 -16.99 -5.33 1.93
N ARG A 32 -16.09 -6.27 1.60
CA ARG A 32 -16.25 -7.21 0.48
C ARG A 32 -16.38 -6.52 -0.88
N HIS A 33 -15.72 -5.40 -1.06
CA HIS A 33 -15.63 -4.75 -2.37
C HIS A 33 -14.55 -5.37 -3.24
N SER A 34 -14.74 -5.32 -4.55
CA SER A 34 -13.77 -5.77 -5.55
C SER A 34 -13.41 -4.60 -6.46
N ILE A 35 -12.22 -4.04 -6.27
CA ILE A 35 -11.66 -2.95 -7.09
C ILE A 35 -10.58 -3.56 -7.97
N THR A 36 -10.93 -3.86 -9.23
CA THR A 36 -10.11 -4.75 -10.07
C THR A 36 -9.87 -4.28 -11.48
N GLY A 37 -8.62 -4.39 -11.96
CA GLY A 37 -8.29 -4.11 -13.35
C GLY A 37 -8.55 -2.67 -13.79
N ASN A 38 -8.59 -1.71 -12.87
CA ASN A 38 -8.79 -0.30 -13.21
C ASN A 38 -7.44 0.37 -13.47
N THR A 39 -7.45 1.42 -14.28
CA THR A 39 -6.30 2.31 -14.45
C THR A 39 -6.57 3.67 -13.83
N PHE A 40 -5.63 4.17 -13.02
CA PHE A 40 -5.65 5.49 -12.41
C PHE A 40 -4.43 6.29 -12.86
N TYR A 41 -4.65 7.46 -13.46
CA TYR A 41 -3.59 8.35 -13.92
C TYR A 41 -3.74 9.75 -13.29
N GLN A 42 -2.74 10.16 -12.51
CA GLN A 42 -2.75 11.40 -11.74
C GLN A 42 -3.90 11.54 -10.73
N PRO A 43 -4.18 10.55 -9.86
CA PRO A 43 -5.08 10.75 -8.73
C PRO A 43 -4.40 11.53 -7.59
N TYR A 44 -5.17 12.12 -6.68
CA TYR A 44 -4.64 12.51 -5.38
C TYR A 44 -4.32 11.25 -4.55
N ARG A 45 -5.30 10.33 -4.49
CA ARG A 45 -5.14 8.91 -4.11
C ARG A 45 -5.98 8.06 -5.05
N ALA A 46 -5.47 6.93 -5.54
CA ALA A 46 -6.30 6.10 -6.40
C ALA A 46 -7.42 5.43 -5.60
N ILE A 47 -7.05 4.85 -4.46
CA ILE A 47 -7.97 4.11 -3.59
C ILE A 47 -7.76 4.55 -2.15
N LEU A 48 -8.83 4.98 -1.50
CA LEU A 48 -8.85 5.39 -0.10
C LEU A 48 -9.86 4.56 0.67
N GLY A 49 -9.46 3.97 1.79
CA GLY A 49 -10.35 3.44 2.80
C GLY A 49 -10.37 4.31 4.04
N ASP A 50 -11.56 4.65 4.53
CA ASP A 50 -11.74 5.48 5.73
C ASP A 50 -11.26 4.80 7.01
N ALA A 51 -10.92 5.62 8.00
CA ALA A 51 -10.64 5.16 9.35
C ALA A 51 -11.91 4.57 9.97
N ASN A 52 -12.08 3.25 9.82
CA ASN A 52 -13.24 2.51 10.29
C ASN A 52 -12.87 1.04 10.55
N THR A 53 -13.31 0.49 11.68
CA THR A 53 -13.12 -0.93 12.01
C THR A 53 -13.90 -1.89 11.10
N GLY A 54 -14.85 -1.35 10.33
CA GLY A 54 -15.65 -2.06 9.33
C GLY A 54 -15.05 -2.09 7.92
N LEU A 55 -13.82 -1.59 7.72
CA LEU A 55 -13.13 -1.67 6.42
C LEU A 55 -12.43 -3.02 6.27
N TYR A 56 -13.17 -4.06 5.86
CA TYR A 56 -12.63 -5.42 5.81
C TYR A 56 -13.00 -6.27 4.60
N SER A 57 -12.16 -7.27 4.32
CA SER A 57 -12.39 -8.25 3.24
C SER A 57 -12.53 -7.64 1.85
N ASN A 58 -11.98 -6.45 1.63
CA ASN A 58 -11.93 -5.85 0.30
C ASN A 58 -10.78 -6.46 -0.51
N VAL A 59 -11.00 -6.59 -1.81
CA VAL A 59 -10.01 -7.05 -2.78
C VAL A 59 -9.67 -5.88 -3.70
N ILE A 60 -8.42 -5.44 -3.65
CA ILE A 60 -7.85 -4.42 -4.52
C ILE A 60 -6.80 -5.12 -5.38
N SER A 61 -7.13 -5.44 -6.63
CA SER A 61 -6.22 -6.26 -7.44
C SER A 61 -6.12 -5.91 -8.92
N GLY A 62 -4.94 -6.13 -9.51
CA GLY A 62 -4.73 -5.91 -10.93
C GLY A 62 -4.89 -4.46 -11.39
N ASN A 63 -4.87 -3.47 -10.49
CA ASN A 63 -5.01 -2.07 -10.87
C ASN A 63 -3.66 -1.50 -11.31
N SER A 64 -3.67 -0.57 -12.27
CA SER A 64 -2.51 0.20 -12.70
C SER A 64 -2.65 1.64 -12.20
N ILE A 65 -1.80 2.07 -11.28
CA ILE A 65 -1.84 3.40 -10.68
C ILE A 65 -0.55 4.16 -11.02
N HIS A 66 -0.68 5.36 -11.56
CA HIS A 66 0.46 6.18 -11.96
C HIS A 66 0.32 7.63 -11.50
N LEU A 67 1.43 8.18 -11.00
CA LEU A 67 1.56 9.59 -10.60
C LEU A 67 0.53 9.98 -9.53
N ALA A 68 0.36 9.17 -8.48
CA ALA A 68 -0.48 9.59 -7.37
C ALA A 68 0.18 10.75 -6.60
N ASN A 69 -0.54 11.84 -6.34
CA ASN A 69 0.01 13.00 -5.63
C ASN A 69 0.23 12.76 -4.13
N GLN A 70 -0.36 11.69 -3.58
CA GLN A 70 -0.12 11.22 -2.21
C GLN A 70 0.16 9.72 -2.21
N GLU A 71 -0.44 8.95 -1.30
CA GLU A 71 -0.40 7.50 -1.38
C GLU A 71 -1.28 6.99 -2.53
N ALA A 72 -0.81 5.98 -3.27
CA ALA A 72 -1.64 5.39 -4.33
C ALA A 72 -2.82 4.60 -3.73
N ILE A 73 -2.54 3.74 -2.76
CA ILE A 73 -3.54 3.01 -1.97
C ILE A 73 -3.31 3.36 -0.50
N TYR A 74 -4.33 3.90 0.16
CA TYR A 74 -4.29 4.14 1.60
C TYR A 74 -5.51 3.52 2.28
N LEU A 75 -5.28 2.52 3.13
CA LEU A 75 -6.31 1.97 4.01
C LEU A 75 -6.03 2.45 5.43
N GLN A 76 -6.90 3.33 5.95
CA GLN A 76 -6.73 3.96 7.26
C GLN A 76 -7.08 3.04 8.43
N ALA A 77 -7.02 3.60 9.65
CA ALA A 77 -7.20 2.89 10.92
C ALA A 77 -8.38 1.90 10.91
N GLY A 78 -8.10 0.64 11.21
CA GLY A 78 -9.10 -0.42 11.29
C GLY A 78 -9.31 -1.18 9.99
N ALA A 79 -8.49 -0.92 8.97
CA ALA A 79 -8.45 -1.69 7.73
C ALA A 79 -7.96 -3.12 7.99
N ASN A 80 -8.89 -4.08 8.10
CA ASN A 80 -8.55 -5.45 8.48
C ASN A 80 -8.86 -6.45 7.36
N GLN A 81 -8.06 -7.51 7.21
CA GLN A 81 -8.39 -8.64 6.33
C GLN A 81 -8.62 -8.24 4.86
N ASN A 82 -7.96 -7.20 4.36
CA ASN A 82 -8.03 -6.79 2.96
C ASN A 82 -6.90 -7.42 2.14
N ASN A 83 -7.18 -7.67 0.87
CA ASN A 83 -6.23 -8.24 -0.08
C ASN A 83 -5.83 -7.18 -1.10
N ILE A 84 -4.57 -6.76 -1.09
CA ILE A 84 -3.97 -5.82 -2.04
C ILE A 84 -2.99 -6.62 -2.92
N VAL A 85 -3.46 -7.07 -4.09
CA VAL A 85 -2.78 -8.12 -4.85
C VAL A 85 -2.54 -7.77 -6.31
N GLY A 86 -1.33 -7.95 -6.83
CA GLY A 86 -1.11 -7.87 -8.28
C GLY A 86 -1.31 -6.48 -8.88
N ASN A 87 -1.22 -5.41 -8.09
CA ASN A 87 -1.33 -4.04 -8.60
C ASN A 87 0.03 -3.55 -9.11
N THR A 88 0.01 -2.72 -10.16
CA THR A 88 1.20 -2.00 -10.64
C THR A 88 1.09 -0.55 -10.21
N ILE A 89 2.00 -0.08 -9.35
CA ILE A 89 1.98 1.28 -8.80
C ILE A 89 3.31 1.95 -9.07
N ARG A 90 3.25 3.12 -9.72
CA ARG A 90 4.44 3.84 -10.14
C ARG A 90 4.37 5.33 -9.88
N GLN A 91 5.45 5.87 -9.32
CA GLN A 91 5.65 7.30 -9.08
C GLN A 91 4.58 7.95 -8.20
N SER A 92 4.12 7.29 -7.14
CA SER A 92 3.42 7.99 -6.07
C SER A 92 4.35 8.99 -5.38
N ALA A 93 3.85 10.18 -5.04
CA ALA A 93 4.64 11.20 -4.37
C ALA A 93 5.04 10.78 -2.95
N LEU A 94 4.14 10.05 -2.26
CA LEU A 94 4.38 9.47 -0.94
C LEU A 94 4.53 7.93 -1.07
N HIS A 95 4.03 7.19 -0.08
CA HIS A 95 4.01 5.73 -0.08
C HIS A 95 3.19 5.15 -1.25
N ALA A 96 3.55 3.98 -1.76
CA ALA A 96 2.71 3.32 -2.77
C ALA A 96 1.44 2.76 -2.10
N ILE A 97 1.65 1.95 -1.06
CA ILE A 97 0.62 1.29 -0.28
C ILE A 97 0.85 1.64 1.19
N ARG A 98 -0.13 2.28 1.82
CA ARG A 98 -0.13 2.53 3.26
C ARG A 98 -1.32 1.81 3.89
N VAL A 99 -1.05 1.06 4.94
CA VAL A 99 -2.07 0.28 5.65
C VAL A 99 -1.93 0.53 7.14
N ARG A 100 -3.03 0.93 7.77
CA ARG A 100 -3.20 1.00 9.22
C ARG A 100 -4.25 0.00 9.68
N GLY A 101 -3.83 -1.24 9.90
CA GLY A 101 -4.70 -2.30 10.37
C GLY A 101 -4.11 -3.68 10.17
N SER A 102 -4.90 -4.70 10.46
CA SER A 102 -4.39 -6.03 10.77
C SER A 102 -4.86 -7.12 9.82
N LYS A 103 -4.06 -8.18 9.69
CA LYS A 103 -4.41 -9.38 8.91
C LYS A 103 -4.64 -9.09 7.42
N ASN A 104 -4.07 -8.01 6.88
CA ASN A 104 -4.11 -7.74 5.45
C ASN A 104 -3.05 -8.57 4.71
N VAL A 105 -3.33 -8.86 3.45
CA VAL A 105 -2.38 -9.52 2.54
C VAL A 105 -1.99 -8.54 1.44
N ILE A 106 -0.72 -8.19 1.37
CA ILE A 106 -0.14 -7.32 0.35
C ILE A 106 0.82 -8.17 -0.46
N SER A 107 0.41 -8.58 -1.66
CA SER A 107 1.17 -9.58 -2.42
C SER A 107 1.26 -9.36 -3.92
N SER A 108 2.37 -9.80 -4.50
CA SER A 108 2.58 -9.80 -5.96
C SER A 108 2.38 -8.44 -6.63
N ASN A 109 2.51 -7.33 -5.90
CA ASN A 109 2.43 -5.99 -6.47
C ASN A 109 3.78 -5.61 -7.10
N VAL A 110 3.74 -4.81 -8.16
CA VAL A 110 4.91 -4.20 -8.81
C VAL A 110 4.93 -2.72 -8.44
N LEU A 111 5.93 -2.31 -7.66
CA LEU A 111 6.04 -0.98 -7.08
C LEU A 111 7.32 -0.33 -7.59
N SER A 112 7.22 0.74 -8.37
CA SER A 112 8.40 1.35 -9.01
C SER A 112 8.44 2.87 -8.85
N ASP A 113 9.59 3.38 -8.41
CA ASP A 113 9.91 4.81 -8.35
C ASP A 113 8.91 5.64 -7.55
N ASN A 114 8.31 5.03 -6.52
CA ASN A 114 7.44 5.72 -5.56
C ASN A 114 8.26 6.53 -4.55
N GLY A 115 7.57 7.28 -3.68
CA GLY A 115 8.22 8.26 -2.81
C GLY A 115 8.87 9.41 -3.58
N SER A 116 8.33 9.73 -4.76
CA SER A 116 8.93 10.68 -5.69
C SER A 116 8.90 12.14 -5.20
N GLY A 117 8.09 12.45 -4.18
CA GLY A 117 7.95 13.80 -3.63
C GLY A 117 9.17 14.27 -2.82
N THR A 118 9.80 13.37 -2.07
CA THR A 118 10.95 13.71 -1.22
C THR A 118 11.89 12.51 -1.10
N ASN A 119 13.16 12.71 -1.46
CA ASN A 119 14.18 11.67 -1.38
C ASN A 119 14.34 11.13 0.06
N ASN A 120 14.54 9.81 0.18
CA ASN A 120 14.85 9.12 1.42
C ASN A 120 13.87 9.38 2.58
N THR A 121 12.58 9.57 2.27
CA THR A 121 11.55 9.90 3.27
C THR A 121 10.46 8.83 3.38
N TYR A 122 9.95 8.34 2.24
CA TYR A 122 8.78 7.47 2.21
C TYR A 122 9.15 5.99 2.06
N SER A 123 8.14 5.14 1.94
CA SER A 123 8.32 3.70 1.72
C SER A 123 7.32 3.17 0.71
N ASP A 124 7.66 2.16 -0.08
CA ASP A 124 6.69 1.58 -1.02
C ASP A 124 5.47 1.03 -0.26
N ILE A 125 5.70 0.10 0.67
CA ILE A 125 4.70 -0.47 1.56
C ILE A 125 4.99 0.03 2.97
N PHE A 126 4.04 0.75 3.55
CA PHE A 126 4.14 1.28 4.91
C PHE A 126 3.01 0.71 5.77
N LEU A 127 3.39 -0.11 6.75
CA LEU A 127 2.53 -0.61 7.80
C LEU A 127 2.67 0.35 8.97
N ASP A 128 1.63 1.15 9.23
CA ASP A 128 1.69 2.20 10.25
C ASP A 128 0.57 2.09 11.27
N ASP A 129 0.66 2.94 12.28
CA ASP A 129 -0.27 3.05 13.40
C ASP A 129 -0.71 4.51 13.63
N ASP A 130 -1.66 4.69 14.55
CA ASP A 130 -2.07 6.00 15.09
C ASP A 130 -1.91 6.07 16.63
N GLY A 131 -1.06 5.21 17.20
CA GLY A 131 -0.89 5.05 18.63
C GLY A 131 -2.02 4.28 19.34
N SER A 132 -3.14 3.98 18.66
CA SER A 132 -4.24 3.17 19.20
C SER A 132 -4.55 1.94 18.37
N THR A 133 -4.44 2.06 17.04
CA THR A 133 -4.62 0.99 16.08
C THR A 133 -3.27 0.66 15.45
N PHE A 134 -2.78 -0.54 15.74
CA PHE A 134 -1.49 -1.02 15.24
C PHE A 134 -1.66 -1.92 14.01
N SER A 135 -0.71 -1.87 13.10
CA SER A 135 -0.66 -2.77 11.96
C SER A 135 -0.02 -4.09 12.34
N THR A 136 -0.86 -5.09 12.64
CA THR A 136 -0.38 -6.40 13.14
C THR A 136 -0.84 -7.58 12.29
N TYR A 137 -0.09 -8.67 12.31
CA TYR A 137 -0.45 -9.91 11.59
C TYR A 137 -0.65 -9.75 10.08
N ASN A 138 -0.06 -8.73 9.46
CA ASN A 138 -0.11 -8.54 8.01
C ASN A 138 0.89 -9.46 7.32
N VAL A 139 0.57 -9.85 6.09
CA VAL A 139 1.45 -10.63 5.23
C VAL A 139 1.85 -9.79 4.03
N VAL A 140 3.14 -9.50 3.91
CA VAL A 140 3.75 -8.79 2.77
C VAL A 140 4.63 -9.77 2.01
N ILE A 141 4.15 -10.27 0.87
CA ILE A 141 4.78 -11.41 0.19
C ILE A 141 4.88 -11.27 -1.33
N GLY A 142 6.06 -11.59 -1.88
CA GLY A 142 6.21 -11.72 -3.33
C GLY A 142 6.05 -10.42 -4.10
N ASN A 143 6.20 -9.25 -3.46
CA ASN A 143 6.14 -7.96 -4.14
C ASN A 143 7.50 -7.68 -4.82
N ASN A 144 7.46 -6.96 -5.94
CA ASN A 144 8.63 -6.49 -6.66
C ASN A 144 8.71 -4.97 -6.54
N CYS A 145 9.68 -4.48 -5.78
CA CYS A 145 9.84 -3.09 -5.43
C CYS A 145 11.18 -2.54 -5.93
N GLN A 146 11.16 -1.43 -6.65
CA GLN A 146 12.36 -0.81 -7.23
C GLN A 146 12.32 0.72 -7.11
N ALA A 147 13.44 1.34 -6.73
CA ALA A 147 13.59 2.80 -6.69
C ALA A 147 14.78 3.28 -7.54
N ALA A 148 14.61 3.25 -8.86
CA ALA A 148 15.60 3.69 -9.84
C ALA A 148 15.56 5.20 -10.12
N GLY A 149 14.48 5.89 -9.72
CA GLY A 149 14.32 7.34 -9.85
C GLY A 149 15.35 8.16 -9.05
N ALA A 150 15.39 9.47 -9.35
CA ALA A 150 16.28 10.41 -8.66
C ALA A 150 15.94 10.56 -7.17
N ASN A 151 14.64 10.73 -6.87
CA ASN A 151 14.11 10.59 -5.52
C ASN A 151 13.78 9.12 -5.28
N LYS A 152 14.26 8.58 -4.16
CA LYS A 152 14.11 7.18 -3.78
C LYS A 152 13.36 7.05 -2.47
N VAL A 153 12.58 5.98 -2.32
CA VAL A 153 12.05 5.59 -1.01
C VAL A 153 13.18 5.32 -0.02
N ALA A 154 12.97 5.61 1.26
CA ALA A 154 13.88 5.20 2.32
C ALA A 154 13.91 3.67 2.49
N TYR A 155 12.74 3.05 2.39
CA TYR A 155 12.52 1.61 2.53
C TYR A 155 11.49 1.10 1.51
N HIS A 156 11.59 -0.14 1.03
CA HIS A 156 10.50 -0.72 0.26
C HIS A 156 9.40 -1.26 1.16
N VAL A 157 9.74 -1.90 2.29
CA VAL A 157 8.75 -2.31 3.30
C VAL A 157 9.17 -1.78 4.65
N ARG A 158 8.24 -1.11 5.33
CA ARG A 158 8.50 -0.45 6.62
C ARG A 158 7.33 -0.66 7.58
N GLU A 159 7.63 -1.09 8.79
CA GLU A 159 6.76 -0.94 9.97
C GLU A 159 7.05 0.39 10.65
N ASN A 160 6.05 1.13 11.12
CA ASN A 160 6.27 2.46 11.69
C ASN A 160 6.92 2.40 13.07
N ALA A 161 6.36 1.60 13.98
CA ALA A 161 6.76 1.54 15.38
C ALA A 161 6.78 0.11 15.93
N ALA A 162 7.30 -0.07 17.15
CA ALA A 162 7.39 -1.39 17.79
C ALA A 162 6.03 -2.08 18.03
N GLY A 163 4.93 -1.31 18.04
CA GLY A 163 3.57 -1.86 18.13
C GLY A 163 3.05 -2.46 16.82
N ASP A 164 3.62 -2.08 15.67
CA ASP A 164 3.35 -2.72 14.38
C ASP A 164 4.09 -4.05 14.32
N ASP A 165 3.48 -5.09 14.90
CA ASP A 165 4.15 -6.33 15.26
C ASP A 165 3.46 -7.58 14.68
N TYR A 166 4.16 -8.72 14.74
CA TYR A 166 3.70 -10.00 14.20
C TYR A 166 3.42 -9.98 12.70
N ASN A 167 4.02 -9.06 11.94
CA ASN A 167 3.89 -9.05 10.49
C ASN A 167 4.90 -10.03 9.85
N LEU A 168 4.50 -10.64 8.75
CA LEU A 168 5.35 -11.54 7.96
C LEU A 168 5.73 -10.88 6.64
N ILE A 169 7.01 -10.60 6.45
CA ILE A 169 7.55 -9.93 5.26
C ILE A 169 8.53 -10.87 4.54
N ILE A 170 8.05 -11.63 3.56
CA ILE A 170 8.79 -12.76 2.97
C ILE A 170 8.78 -12.76 1.45
N GLY A 171 9.87 -13.20 0.82
CA GLY A 171 9.88 -13.47 -0.63
C GLY A 171 9.72 -12.23 -1.52
N ASN A 172 9.94 -11.03 -0.99
CA ASN A 172 9.89 -9.79 -1.76
C ASN A 172 11.23 -9.53 -2.46
N ILE A 173 11.17 -8.95 -3.66
CA ILE A 173 12.33 -8.46 -4.39
C ILE A 173 12.35 -6.95 -4.17
N CYS A 174 13.40 -6.44 -3.53
CA CYS A 174 13.48 -5.03 -3.15
C CYS A 174 14.85 -4.48 -3.53
N LYS A 175 14.85 -3.38 -4.30
CA LYS A 175 16.06 -2.83 -4.90
C LYS A 175 16.09 -1.30 -4.88
N ASP A 176 17.27 -0.77 -4.55
CA ASP A 176 17.62 0.65 -4.60
C ASP A 176 16.94 1.53 -3.56
N GLY A 177 16.33 0.97 -2.49
CA GLY A 177 15.91 1.74 -1.32
C GLY A 177 17.09 2.51 -0.69
N ALA A 178 16.88 3.80 -0.38
CA ALA A 178 17.95 4.73 -0.02
C ALA A 178 18.55 4.52 1.39
N THR A 179 17.74 4.09 2.36
CA THR A 179 18.23 3.76 3.72
C THR A 179 18.43 2.26 3.88
N ALA A 180 17.40 1.46 3.59
CA ALA A 180 17.50 0.01 3.53
C ALA A 180 16.38 -0.58 2.68
N GLN A 181 16.42 -1.87 2.37
CA GLN A 181 15.35 -2.47 1.57
C GLN A 181 14.08 -2.72 2.40
N ILE A 182 14.23 -3.26 3.61
CA ILE A 182 13.13 -3.64 4.50
C ILE A 182 13.50 -3.26 5.93
N SER A 183 12.60 -2.62 6.66
CA SER A 183 12.78 -2.22 8.06
C SER A 183 11.61 -2.67 8.93
N VAL A 184 11.91 -3.59 9.85
CA VAL A 184 10.99 -4.22 10.80
C VAL A 184 11.25 -3.62 12.17
N GLN A 185 10.20 -3.29 12.91
CA GLN A 185 10.23 -2.66 14.23
C GLN A 185 9.59 -3.54 15.31
N GLY A 186 8.55 -4.29 14.95
CA GLY A 186 7.90 -5.23 15.84
C GLY A 186 8.88 -6.31 16.29
N ALA A 187 8.89 -6.63 17.58
CA ALA A 187 9.80 -7.62 18.16
C ALA A 187 9.52 -9.06 17.68
N ASN A 188 8.29 -9.33 17.25
CA ASN A 188 7.79 -10.61 16.79
C ASN A 188 7.54 -10.66 15.28
N SER A 189 7.71 -9.53 14.58
CA SER A 189 7.65 -9.48 13.14
C SER A 189 8.84 -10.21 12.51
N VAL A 190 8.57 -10.94 11.42
CA VAL A 190 9.55 -11.79 10.75
C VAL A 190 9.77 -11.29 9.34
N ARG A 191 11.04 -11.11 8.97
CA ARG A 191 11.47 -10.96 7.57
C ARG A 191 12.36 -12.13 7.15
N GLY A 192 12.13 -12.67 5.96
CA GLY A 192 12.90 -13.80 5.44
C GLY A 192 12.86 -13.90 3.92
N THR A 193 13.85 -14.56 3.30
CA THR A 193 13.86 -14.90 1.86
C THR A 193 13.59 -13.71 0.92
N ASN A 194 13.91 -12.49 1.34
CA ASN A 194 13.80 -11.31 0.47
C ASN A 194 15.11 -11.18 -0.32
N ILE A 195 15.03 -10.79 -1.59
CA ILE A 195 16.21 -10.57 -2.44
C ILE A 195 16.53 -9.07 -2.41
N PRO A 196 17.51 -8.61 -1.60
CA PRO A 196 18.10 -7.30 -1.79
C PRO A 196 18.96 -7.41 -3.04
N ALA A 197 18.41 -7.06 -4.20
CA ALA A 197 19.26 -6.95 -5.37
C ALA A 197 20.11 -5.69 -5.18
N SER A 198 21.35 -5.84 -4.71
CA SER A 198 22.36 -4.79 -4.83
C SER A 198 22.51 -4.48 -6.31
N GLY A 199 22.03 -3.30 -6.72
CA GLY A 199 22.33 -2.69 -8.01
C GLY A 199 23.59 -1.85 -7.92
#